data_AF-A0A2E5K4R8-F1
#
_entry.id   AF-A0A2E5K4R8-F1
#
_cell.length_a   1.000
_cell.length_b   1.000
_cell.length_c   1.000
_cell.angle_alpha   90.00
_cell.angle_beta   90.00
_cell.angle_gamma   90.00
#
_symmetry.space_group_name_H-M   'P 1'
#
loop_
_entity.id
_entity.type
_entity.pdbx_description
1 polymer ?
#
loop_
_entity_poly.entity_id
_entity_poly.type
_entity_poly.pdbx_seq_one_letter_code
_entity_poly.pdbx_strand_id
1 'polypeptide(L)'
;MVIHCAMHTYREVNADGWREFQGVTSIKHEHKSNYPVKVVKPKHPVMKGMPSDWVTPKDELYIIQKLWPHATVLAISVSERDGREHPVIWVNEYFGTRVFGTTYGHADETFADPVFMNLLVQGFLWAVGKD
;
A
#
# COMPACT_ATOMS: atom_id res chain seq x y z
N MET A 1 10.39 3.63 -1.07
CA MET A 1 9.11 3.20 -1.66
C MET A 1 9.11 1.69 -1.76
N VAL A 2 8.03 1.02 -1.36
CA VAL A 2 7.83 -0.43 -1.44
C VAL A 2 6.52 -0.73 -2.17
N ILE A 3 6.55 -1.63 -3.14
CA ILE A 3 5.41 -1.91 -4.02
C ILE A 3 5.19 -3.43 -4.08
N HIS A 4 3.94 -3.85 -3.90
CA HIS A 4 3.47 -5.22 -4.12
C HIS A 4 4.36 -6.31 -3.49
N CYS A 5 5.08 -7.10 -4.29
CA CYS A 5 5.84 -8.26 -3.82
C CYS A 5 7.02 -7.89 -2.91
N ALA A 6 7.45 -6.62 -2.91
CA ALA A 6 8.44 -6.11 -1.97
C ALA A 6 8.08 -6.49 -0.51
N MET A 7 6.78 -6.51 -0.18
CA MET A 7 6.33 -6.83 1.18
C MET A 7 6.58 -8.25 1.65
N HIS A 8 6.73 -9.18 0.70
CA HIS A 8 6.98 -10.58 0.99
C HIS A 8 8.47 -10.94 0.92
N THR A 9 9.35 -9.96 0.68
CA THR A 9 10.80 -10.14 0.83
C THR A 9 11.13 -10.50 2.27
N TYR A 10 12.06 -11.45 2.46
CA TYR A 10 12.47 -11.94 3.79
C TYR A 10 11.33 -12.52 4.65
N ARG A 11 10.20 -12.93 4.05
CA ARG A 11 9.03 -13.41 4.81
C ARG A 11 9.31 -14.63 5.70
N GLU A 12 10.30 -15.45 5.34
CA GLU A 12 10.70 -16.66 6.08
C GLU A 12 11.75 -16.39 7.17
N VAL A 13 12.31 -15.18 7.21
CA VAL A 13 13.29 -14.80 8.23
C VAL A 13 12.58 -14.52 9.55
N ASN A 14 13.14 -15.06 10.64
CA ASN A 14 12.70 -14.76 12.01
C ASN A 14 13.31 -13.44 12.50
N ALA A 15 13.05 -12.36 11.76
CA ALA A 15 13.44 -11.00 12.10
C ALA A 15 12.41 -10.02 11.53
N ASP A 16 12.16 -8.93 12.25
CA ASP A 16 11.10 -7.97 11.90
C ASP A 16 11.62 -6.71 11.22
N GLY A 17 12.94 -6.49 11.11
CA GLY A 17 13.50 -5.24 10.59
C GLY A 17 12.95 -4.82 9.21
N TRP A 18 12.78 -5.77 8.29
CA TRP A 18 12.15 -5.47 6.99
C TRP A 18 10.67 -5.09 7.11
N ARG A 19 9.93 -5.79 7.98
CA ARG A 19 8.49 -5.57 8.23
C ARG A 19 8.26 -4.22 8.92
N GLU A 20 9.14 -3.86 9.85
CA GLU A 20 9.16 -2.54 10.51
C GLU A 20 9.50 -1.42 9.52
N PHE A 21 10.53 -1.60 8.70
CA PHE A 21 10.92 -0.63 7.68
C PHE A 21 9.77 -0.34 6.70
N GLN A 22 9.14 -1.38 6.18
CA GLN A 22 8.04 -1.22 5.23
C GLN A 22 6.72 -0.80 5.88
N GLY A 23 6.58 -0.93 7.20
CA GLY A 23 5.41 -0.47 7.96
C GLY A 23 4.26 -1.48 8.07
N VAL A 24 4.33 -2.62 7.38
CA VAL A 24 3.30 -3.68 7.45
C VAL A 24 3.93 -5.08 7.49
N THR A 25 3.22 -6.03 8.10
CA THR A 25 3.47 -7.47 7.97
C THR A 25 2.35 -8.10 7.16
N SER A 26 2.71 -8.75 6.05
CA SER A 26 1.83 -9.61 5.26
C SER A 26 2.60 -10.85 4.81
N ILE A 27 1.92 -12.00 4.77
CA ILE A 27 2.51 -13.28 4.33
C ILE A 27 1.67 -14.01 3.28
N LYS A 28 0.49 -13.48 2.96
CA LYS A 28 -0.44 -14.08 1.98
C LYS A 28 -1.32 -13.00 1.36
N HIS A 29 -1.93 -13.36 0.23
CA HIS A 29 -2.86 -12.52 -0.51
C HIS A 29 -4.10 -13.34 -0.91
N GLU A 30 -5.14 -12.63 -1.34
CA GLU A 30 -6.33 -13.21 -1.93
C GLU A 30 -6.16 -13.47 -3.43
N HIS A 31 -7.24 -13.92 -4.05
CA HIS A 31 -7.35 -13.99 -5.50
C HIS A 31 -7.32 -12.61 -6.16
N LYS A 32 -7.14 -12.58 -7.48
CA LYS A 32 -7.14 -11.35 -8.26
C LYS A 32 -8.56 -10.83 -8.48
N SER A 33 -8.85 -9.59 -8.06
CA SER A 33 -10.13 -8.91 -8.25
C SER A 33 -9.94 -7.41 -8.50
N ASN A 34 -11.03 -6.74 -8.86
CA ASN A 34 -11.12 -5.28 -8.93
C ASN A 34 -11.58 -4.74 -7.57
N TYR A 35 -10.64 -4.55 -6.65
CA TYR A 35 -10.95 -4.13 -5.28
C TYR A 35 -11.25 -2.62 -5.21
N PRO A 36 -12.41 -2.21 -4.66
CA PRO A 36 -12.66 -0.80 -4.34
C PRO A 36 -11.67 -0.30 -3.29
N VAL A 37 -11.18 0.93 -3.47
CA VAL A 37 -10.22 1.56 -2.55
C VAL A 37 -10.87 2.73 -1.85
N LYS A 38 -11.00 2.61 -0.53
CA LYS A 38 -11.55 3.66 0.33
C LYS A 38 -10.41 4.48 0.91
N VAL A 39 -10.34 5.75 0.51
CA VAL A 39 -9.38 6.73 1.04
C VAL A 39 -9.80 7.15 2.46
N VAL A 40 -8.90 6.97 3.43
CA VAL A 40 -9.16 7.30 4.85
C VAL A 40 -8.48 8.59 5.29
N LYS A 41 -7.45 9.05 4.56
CA LYS A 41 -6.76 10.34 4.81
C LYS A 41 -6.68 11.18 3.52
N PRO A 42 -7.80 11.72 3.02
CA PRO A 42 -7.85 12.40 1.72
C PRO A 42 -7.01 13.69 1.63
N LYS A 43 -6.67 14.29 2.78
CA LYS A 43 -5.83 15.50 2.85
C LYS A 43 -4.33 15.21 2.88
N HIS A 44 -3.91 13.95 2.96
CA HIS A 44 -2.50 13.61 2.96
C HIS A 44 -1.88 13.87 1.57
N PRO A 45 -0.66 14.44 1.45
CA PRO A 45 -0.07 14.80 0.15
C PRO A 45 0.00 13.65 -0.86
N VAL A 46 0.31 12.43 -0.38
CA VAL A 46 0.31 11.19 -1.18
C VAL A 46 -1.04 10.91 -1.88
N MET A 47 -2.16 11.39 -1.31
CA MET A 47 -3.50 11.16 -1.86
C MET A 47 -3.94 12.24 -2.85
N LYS A 48 -3.05 13.19 -3.19
CA LYS A 48 -3.35 14.26 -4.16
C LYS A 48 -3.70 13.67 -5.53
N GLY A 49 -4.91 13.98 -6.00
CA GLY A 49 -5.42 13.48 -7.29
C GLY A 49 -5.98 12.06 -7.24
N MET A 50 -6.05 11.42 -6.06
CA MET A 50 -6.74 10.14 -5.90
C MET A 50 -8.26 10.36 -5.88
N PRO A 51 -9.05 9.74 -6.77
CA PRO A 51 -10.49 9.76 -6.69
C PRO A 51 -11.00 9.01 -5.46
N SER A 52 -12.17 9.41 -4.92
CA SER A 52 -12.77 8.76 -3.76
C SER A 52 -13.41 7.39 -4.05
N ASP A 53 -13.67 7.11 -5.32
CA ASP A 53 -14.36 5.93 -5.84
C ASP A 53 -13.45 5.07 -6.74
N TRP A 54 -12.13 5.23 -6.64
CA TRP A 54 -11.19 4.42 -7.42
C TRP A 54 -11.34 2.94 -7.08
N VAL A 55 -11.36 2.12 -8.12
CA VAL A 55 -11.32 0.66 -8.06
C VAL A 55 -10.04 0.24 -8.76
N THR A 56 -9.23 -0.60 -8.10
CA THR A 56 -7.97 -1.05 -8.71
C THR A 56 -8.26 -1.81 -10.02
N PRO A 57 -7.37 -1.73 -11.02
CA PRO A 57 -7.21 -2.79 -12.01
C PRO A 57 -7.04 -4.14 -11.32
N LYS A 58 -7.24 -5.23 -12.07
CA LYS A 58 -7.30 -6.58 -11.50
C LYS A 58 -5.98 -6.94 -10.79
N ASP A 59 -6.01 -6.98 -9.47
CA ASP A 59 -4.81 -7.13 -8.61
C ASP A 59 -5.13 -8.00 -7.38
N GLU A 60 -4.12 -8.33 -6.58
CA GLU A 60 -4.23 -9.24 -5.43
C GLU A 60 -4.32 -8.44 -4.12
N LEU A 61 -5.40 -8.63 -3.35
CA LEU A 61 -5.49 -8.02 -2.02
C LEU A 61 -4.57 -8.75 -1.04
N TYR A 62 -3.60 -8.05 -0.48
CA TYR A 62 -2.72 -8.60 0.54
C TYR A 62 -3.39 -8.57 1.92
N ILE A 63 -3.27 -9.68 2.65
CA ILE A 63 -3.79 -9.77 4.02
C ILE A 63 -2.76 -9.19 4.97
N ILE A 64 -3.05 -8.02 5.52
CA ILE A 64 -2.20 -7.35 6.50
C ILE A 64 -2.45 -7.95 7.89
N GLN A 65 -1.44 -8.59 8.46
CA GLN A 65 -1.48 -9.18 9.80
C GLN A 65 -1.10 -8.19 10.90
N LYS A 66 -0.27 -7.20 10.57
CA LYS A 66 0.20 -6.18 11.50
C LYS A 66 0.48 -4.88 10.77
N LEU A 67 0.00 -3.78 11.36
CA LEU A 67 0.45 -2.42 11.05
C LEU A 67 1.46 -2.02 12.11
N TRP A 68 2.63 -1.52 11.71
CA TRP A 68 3.68 -1.13 12.65
C TRP A 68 3.46 0.29 13.20
N PRO A 69 3.96 0.64 14.41
CA PRO A 69 3.56 1.85 15.13
C PRO A 69 3.77 3.18 14.39
N HIS A 70 4.76 3.26 13.50
CA HIS A 70 5.07 4.48 12.74
C HIS A 70 4.39 4.53 11.36
N ALA A 71 3.59 3.52 11.04
CA ALA A 71 2.85 3.46 9.78
C ALA A 71 1.50 4.16 9.91
N THR A 72 1.21 5.01 8.95
CA THR A 72 -0.06 5.72 8.78
C THR A 72 -0.78 5.20 7.56
N VAL A 73 -1.94 4.59 7.77
CA VAL A 73 -2.83 4.14 6.68
C VAL A 73 -3.44 5.34 5.97
N LEU A 74 -3.40 5.31 4.64
CA LEU A 74 -3.97 6.33 3.76
C LEU A 74 -5.19 5.83 2.99
N ALA A 75 -5.20 4.53 2.64
CA ALA A 75 -6.36 3.88 2.04
C ALA A 75 -6.43 2.39 2.41
N ILE A 76 -7.65 1.85 2.32
CA ILE A 76 -7.99 0.46 2.63
C ILE A 76 -8.82 -0.17 1.51
N SER A 77 -8.80 -1.50 1.43
CA SER A 77 -9.77 -2.30 0.67
C SER A 77 -10.36 -3.39 1.54
N VAL A 78 -11.52 -3.92 1.15
CA VAL A 78 -12.24 -4.95 1.89
C VAL A 78 -11.97 -6.31 1.27
N SER A 79 -11.62 -7.29 2.10
CA SER A 79 -11.48 -8.69 1.71
C SER A 79 -12.83 -9.26 1.25
N GLU A 80 -12.86 -9.87 0.08
CA GLU A 80 -14.07 -10.50 -0.45
C GLU A 80 -14.34 -11.85 0.23
N ARG A 81 -13.36 -12.42 0.95
CA ARG A 81 -13.51 -13.70 1.65
C ARG A 81 -14.08 -13.57 3.05
N ASP A 82 -13.64 -12.57 3.80
CA ASP A 82 -13.98 -12.41 5.22
C ASP A 82 -14.49 -11.01 5.60
N GLY A 83 -14.61 -10.09 4.65
CA GLY A 83 -15.17 -8.76 4.87
C GLY A 83 -14.28 -7.81 5.68
N ARG A 84 -13.04 -8.20 5.98
CA ARG A 84 -12.12 -7.36 6.77
C ARG A 84 -11.48 -6.26 5.92
N GLU A 85 -11.32 -5.09 6.52
CA GLU A 85 -10.58 -3.98 5.92
C GLU A 85 -9.06 -4.20 6.07
N HIS A 86 -8.32 -4.04 4.97
CA HIS A 86 -6.86 -4.16 4.93
C HIS A 86 -6.23 -2.87 4.40
N PRO A 87 -5.16 -2.35 5.03
CA PRO A 87 -4.35 -1.28 4.47
C PRO A 87 -3.77 -1.67 3.11
N VAL A 88 -3.99 -0.81 2.10
CA VAL A 88 -3.48 -1.01 0.74
C VAL A 88 -2.58 0.13 0.26
N ILE A 89 -2.67 1.29 0.92
CA ILE A 89 -1.81 2.45 0.71
C ILE A 89 -1.47 3.04 2.08
N TRP A 90 -0.19 3.24 2.37
CA TRP A 90 0.27 3.80 3.64
C TRP A 90 1.59 4.56 3.46
N VAL A 91 1.95 5.28 4.52
CA VAL A 91 3.28 5.84 4.72
C VAL A 91 3.85 5.36 6.05
N ASN A 92 5.16 5.30 6.18
CA ASN A 92 5.85 4.90 7.40
C ASN A 92 7.06 5.81 7.64
N GLU A 93 7.20 6.31 8.85
CA GLU A 93 8.38 7.10 9.28
C GLU A 93 9.33 6.20 10.07
N TYR A 94 10.35 5.66 9.39
CA TYR A 94 11.28 4.69 9.96
C TYR A 94 12.65 5.32 10.20
N PHE A 95 12.99 5.62 11.45
CA PHE A 95 14.25 6.26 11.85
C PHE A 95 14.61 7.49 11.00
N GLY A 96 13.65 8.41 10.81
CA GLY A 96 13.81 9.62 9.98
C GLY A 96 13.71 9.37 8.47
N THR A 97 13.54 8.13 8.03
CA THR A 97 13.30 7.77 6.63
C THR A 97 11.80 7.73 6.35
N ARG A 98 11.37 8.45 5.31
CA ARG A 98 10.01 8.39 4.79
C ARG A 98 9.84 7.23 3.82
N VAL A 99 9.00 6.27 4.16
CA VAL A 99 8.71 5.09 3.34
C VAL A 99 7.25 5.11 2.89
N PHE A 100 7.01 5.34 1.61
CA PHE A 100 5.70 5.11 0.99
C PHE A 100 5.54 3.63 0.62
N GLY A 101 4.35 3.07 0.84
CA GLY A 101 4.03 1.68 0.51
C GLY A 101 2.64 1.48 -0.08
N THR A 102 2.53 0.53 -1.01
CA THR A 102 1.26 0.03 -1.55
C THR A 102 1.30 -1.46 -1.88
N THR A 103 0.20 -2.17 -1.61
CA THR A 103 0.04 -3.62 -1.92
C THR A 103 -0.31 -3.89 -3.37
N TYR A 104 -0.81 -2.91 -4.10
CA TYR A 104 -1.12 -3.05 -5.51
C TYR A 104 0.12 -2.84 -6.37
N GLY A 105 0.09 -3.37 -7.59
CA GLY A 105 1.20 -3.34 -8.55
C GLY A 105 1.61 -4.73 -9.02
N HIS A 106 0.68 -5.69 -9.14
CA HIS A 106 0.98 -7.03 -9.63
C HIS A 106 1.20 -7.07 -11.15
N ALA A 107 0.38 -6.34 -11.91
CA ALA A 107 0.25 -6.52 -13.36
C ALA A 107 0.44 -5.22 -14.13
N ASP A 108 0.76 -5.36 -15.43
CA ASP A 108 0.99 -4.23 -16.35
C ASP A 108 -0.23 -3.31 -16.42
N GLU A 109 -1.44 -3.84 -16.30
CA GLU A 109 -2.68 -3.05 -16.27
C GLU A 109 -2.73 -2.10 -15.07
N THR A 110 -2.19 -2.52 -13.91
CA THR A 110 -2.09 -1.66 -12.73
C THR A 110 -1.13 -0.49 -13.00
N PHE A 111 0.00 -0.74 -13.67
CA PHE A 111 0.95 0.32 -14.03
C PHE A 111 0.51 1.17 -15.24
N ALA A 112 -0.40 0.68 -16.07
CA ALA A 112 -1.01 1.46 -17.15
C ALA A 112 -2.12 2.41 -16.65
N ASP A 113 -2.66 2.18 -15.45
CA ASP A 113 -3.70 3.01 -14.86
C ASP A 113 -3.13 4.39 -14.42
N PRO A 114 -3.68 5.51 -14.93
CA PRO A 114 -3.15 6.83 -14.64
C PRO A 114 -3.34 7.25 -13.18
N VAL A 115 -4.36 6.74 -12.49
CA VAL A 115 -4.59 7.03 -11.07
C VAL A 115 -3.51 6.36 -10.23
N PHE A 116 -3.24 5.07 -10.48
CA PHE A 116 -2.15 4.35 -9.82
C PHE A 116 -0.78 4.97 -10.10
N MET A 117 -0.50 5.35 -11.34
CA MET A 117 0.75 6.03 -11.68
C MET A 117 0.90 7.38 -10.98
N ASN A 118 -0.16 8.18 -10.90
CA ASN A 118 -0.12 9.41 -10.11
C ASN A 118 0.11 9.12 -8.62
N LEU A 119 -0.54 8.10 -8.04
CA LEU A 119 -0.30 7.68 -6.66
C LEU A 119 1.18 7.35 -6.42
N LEU A 120 1.83 6.60 -7.33
CA LEU A 120 3.26 6.31 -7.22
C LEU A 120 4.11 7.58 -7.29
N VAL A 121 3.77 8.53 -8.16
CA VAL A 121 4.46 9.83 -8.24
C VAL A 121 4.31 10.62 -6.94
N GLN A 122 3.11 10.76 -6.39
CA GLN A 122 2.90 11.48 -5.13
C GLN A 122 3.58 10.76 -3.95
N GLY A 123 3.52 9.44 -3.92
CA GLY A 123 4.21 8.60 -2.94
C GLY A 123 5.73 8.77 -2.99
N PHE A 124 6.30 8.83 -4.19
CA PHE A 124 7.73 9.09 -4.39
C PHE A 124 8.12 10.50 -3.94
N LEU A 125 7.38 11.53 -4.37
CA LEU A 125 7.63 12.93 -3.98
C LEU A 125 7.62 13.10 -2.45
N TRP A 126 6.62 12.53 -1.77
CA TRP A 126 6.55 12.53 -0.31
C TRP A 126 7.74 11.83 0.34
N ALA A 127 8.14 10.67 -0.19
CA ALA A 127 9.27 9.90 0.34
C ALA A 127 10.61 10.65 0.22
N VAL A 128 10.75 11.54 -0.77
CA VAL A 128 11.95 12.38 -0.96
C VAL A 128 11.81 13.80 -0.44
N GLY A 129 10.73 14.13 0.29
CA GLY A 129 10.52 15.45 0.89
C GLY A 129 10.24 16.57 -0.12
N LYS A 130 9.55 16.24 -1.23
CA LYS A 130 9.15 17.16 -2.30
C LYS A 130 7.63 17.23 -2.48
N ASP A 131 6.88 16.87 -1.44
CA ASP A 131 5.41 16.91 -1.38
C ASP A 131 4.82 18.32 -1.17
#